data_AF-A0A9P3EDW3-F1
#
_entry.id   AF-A0A9P3EDW3-F1
#
_cell.length_a   1.000
_cell.length_b   1.000
_cell.length_c   1.000
_cell.angle_alpha   90.00
_cell.angle_beta   90.00
_cell.angle_gamma   90.00
#
_symmetry.space_group_name_H-M   'P 1'
#
loop_
_entity.id
_entity.type
_entity.pdbx_description
1 polymer ?
#
loop_
_entity_poly.entity_id
_entity_poly.type
_entity_poly.pdbx_seq_one_letter_code
_entity_poly.pdbx_strand_id
1 'polypeptide(L)'
;MNMLEQEKDTLSQWLHTAMTIELSTIPLYMTALISIKPGKNREAANILRGVMMEEMLHLSLAGNLLSAIGGKTCFTAENIPSFPLTLKFEGKRFKDREFEASLAPFSPESIDVFTEIELPEGWRERPMLEAGQEIEVPGYTIGGFYDEIARKLSHLCATYGEPAVFSGDPEHQLGLNYYWGGGGSPIIVKDLESALKAIQVIVTQGEGIRHEVYDDDHDYFDQPEQVAHFFRFREIQFGRHYQSGDNPRKPPTGSAFEVDYGEVYPIKANLRRLITPPTLPWRHSMMSSIDSIR
;
A
#
# COMPACT_ATOMS: atom_id res chain seq x y z
N MET A 1 -20.58 -5.11 27.39
CA MET A 1 -20.03 -5.86 26.25
C MET A 1 -19.53 -7.19 26.76
N ASN A 2 -19.82 -8.31 26.10
CA ASN A 2 -19.24 -9.60 26.51
C ASN A 2 -17.74 -9.63 26.09
N MET A 3 -16.96 -10.59 26.60
CA MET A 3 -15.52 -10.65 26.35
C MET A 3 -15.17 -10.80 24.85
N LEU A 4 -15.94 -11.60 24.10
CA LEU A 4 -15.76 -11.76 22.65
C LEU A 4 -15.94 -10.43 21.91
N GLU A 5 -16.97 -9.66 22.26
CA GLU A 5 -17.25 -8.37 21.63
C GLU A 5 -16.12 -7.36 21.89
N GLN A 6 -15.51 -7.33 23.09
CA GLN A 6 -14.34 -6.48 23.37
C GLN A 6 -13.12 -6.89 22.54
N GLU A 7 -12.91 -8.19 22.37
CA GLU A 7 -11.83 -8.72 21.53
C GLU A 7 -12.05 -8.41 20.05
N LYS A 8 -13.30 -8.48 19.58
CA LYS A 8 -13.70 -8.10 18.21
C LYS A 8 -13.60 -6.60 17.97
N ASP A 9 -13.90 -5.76 18.95
CA ASP A 9 -13.64 -4.32 18.88
C ASP A 9 -12.15 -4.03 18.68
N THR A 10 -11.30 -4.68 19.47
CA THR A 10 -9.84 -4.54 19.36
C THR A 10 -9.36 -4.99 17.97
N LEU A 11 -9.83 -6.14 17.50
CA LEU A 11 -9.50 -6.63 16.15
C LEU A 11 -10.04 -5.70 15.06
N SER A 12 -11.22 -5.11 15.24
CA SER A 12 -11.79 -4.15 14.30
C SER A 12 -10.95 -2.88 14.21
N GLN A 13 -10.41 -2.40 15.34
CA GLN A 13 -9.47 -1.28 15.34
C GLN A 13 -8.20 -1.62 14.57
N TRP A 14 -7.64 -2.83 14.76
CA TRP A 14 -6.47 -3.28 13.99
C TRP A 14 -6.78 -3.35 12.49
N LEU A 15 -7.93 -3.88 12.10
CA LEU A 15 -8.32 -3.95 10.69
C LEU A 15 -8.60 -2.58 10.08
N HIS A 16 -9.09 -1.62 10.85
CA HIS A 16 -9.15 -0.21 10.41
C HIS A 16 -7.77 0.39 10.20
N THR A 17 -6.81 0.12 11.10
CA THR A 17 -5.41 0.51 10.90
C THR A 17 -4.85 -0.13 9.63
N ALA A 18 -5.11 -1.42 9.40
CA ALA A 18 -4.70 -2.14 8.19
C ALA A 18 -5.26 -1.45 6.93
N MET A 19 -6.57 -1.21 6.87
CA MET A 19 -7.18 -0.44 5.78
C MET A 19 -6.55 0.95 5.58
N THR A 20 -6.16 1.62 6.66
CA THR A 20 -5.51 2.94 6.59
C THR A 20 -4.11 2.83 5.98
N ILE A 21 -3.36 1.79 6.32
CA ILE A 21 -2.04 1.49 5.75
C ILE A 21 -2.17 1.23 4.24
N GLU A 22 -3.02 0.29 3.82
CA GLU A 22 -3.22 -0.02 2.38
C GLU A 22 -3.71 1.21 1.60
N LEU A 23 -4.61 2.01 2.20
CA LEU A 23 -5.06 3.24 1.57
C LEU A 23 -3.95 4.28 1.44
N SER A 24 -2.96 4.28 2.34
CA SER A 24 -1.88 5.25 2.36
C SER A 24 -0.84 5.05 1.27
N THR A 25 -0.64 3.81 0.81
CA THR A 25 0.31 3.47 -0.26
C THR A 25 -0.24 3.86 -1.64
N ILE A 26 -1.54 3.71 -1.87
CA ILE A 26 -2.19 3.97 -3.17
C ILE A 26 -1.88 5.38 -3.70
N PRO A 27 -2.11 6.50 -2.96
CA PRO A 27 -1.80 7.84 -3.44
C PRO A 27 -0.31 8.08 -3.71
N LEU A 28 0.60 7.44 -2.95
CA LEU A 28 2.04 7.55 -3.14
C LEU A 28 2.44 6.96 -4.50
N TYR A 29 2.03 5.72 -4.76
CA TYR A 29 2.35 5.01 -6.00
C TYR A 29 1.65 5.64 -7.20
N MET A 30 0.39 6.06 -7.02
CA MET A 30 -0.36 6.79 -8.04
C MET A 30 0.31 8.11 -8.41
N THR A 31 0.78 8.91 -7.44
CA THR A 31 1.40 10.21 -7.71
C THR A 31 2.68 10.06 -8.51
N ALA A 32 3.53 9.09 -8.15
CA ALA A 32 4.72 8.77 -8.94
C ALA A 32 4.35 8.31 -10.35
N LEU A 33 3.39 7.38 -10.48
CA LEU A 33 2.90 6.87 -11.77
C LEU A 33 2.42 7.98 -12.70
N ILE A 34 1.50 8.84 -12.24
CA ILE A 34 0.90 9.89 -13.09
C ILE A 34 1.88 11.02 -13.40
N SER A 35 3.02 11.09 -12.70
CA SER A 35 4.08 12.04 -13.03
C SER A 35 4.87 11.63 -14.28
N ILE A 36 4.91 10.35 -14.62
CA ILE A 36 5.68 9.84 -15.77
C ILE A 36 5.03 10.34 -17.07
N LYS A 37 5.83 10.91 -17.98
CA LYS A 37 5.31 11.40 -19.26
C LYS A 37 4.79 10.24 -20.14
N PRO A 38 3.74 10.47 -20.95
CA PRO A 38 3.20 9.43 -21.83
C PRO A 38 4.27 8.79 -22.74
N GLY A 39 4.32 7.46 -22.74
CA GLY A 39 5.26 6.68 -23.57
C GLY A 39 6.68 6.55 -23.02
N LYS A 40 6.99 7.17 -21.87
CA LYS A 40 8.29 7.08 -21.19
C LYS A 40 8.23 6.09 -20.02
N ASN A 41 9.39 5.56 -19.61
CA ASN A 41 9.55 4.63 -18.48
C ASN A 41 8.47 3.53 -18.45
N ARG A 42 8.17 2.92 -19.60
CA ARG A 42 6.98 2.06 -19.77
C ARG A 42 6.95 0.91 -18.76
N GLU A 43 8.09 0.27 -18.52
CA GLU A 43 8.19 -0.82 -17.54
C GLU A 43 7.97 -0.33 -16.11
N ALA A 44 8.66 0.74 -15.68
CA ALA A 44 8.45 1.31 -14.35
C ALA A 44 7.00 1.78 -14.14
N ALA A 45 6.35 2.36 -15.16
CA ALA A 45 4.95 2.75 -15.10
C ALA A 45 4.00 1.54 -15.00
N ASN A 46 4.33 0.42 -15.66
CA ASN A 46 3.55 -0.81 -15.53
C ASN A 46 3.72 -1.45 -14.16
N ILE A 47 4.95 -1.49 -13.63
CA ILE A 47 5.25 -1.96 -12.28
C ILE A 47 4.47 -1.14 -11.24
N LEU A 48 4.58 0.19 -11.27
CA LEU A 48 3.87 1.08 -10.34
C LEU A 48 2.36 0.90 -10.42
N ARG A 49 1.81 0.75 -11.63
CA ARG A 49 0.38 0.49 -11.82
C ARG A 49 -0.03 -0.86 -11.24
N GLY A 50 0.75 -1.92 -11.47
CA GLY A 50 0.49 -3.26 -10.95
C GLY A 50 0.43 -3.26 -9.44
N VAL A 51 1.49 -2.74 -8.79
CA VAL A 51 1.56 -2.64 -7.32
C VAL A 51 0.41 -1.77 -6.78
N MET A 52 0.12 -0.60 -7.37
CA MET A 52 -1.00 0.24 -6.95
C MET A 52 -2.37 -0.49 -7.02
N MET A 53 -2.58 -1.34 -8.04
CA MET A 53 -3.82 -2.12 -8.16
C MET A 53 -3.87 -3.26 -7.13
N GLU A 54 -2.74 -3.87 -6.78
CA GLU A 54 -2.61 -4.86 -5.71
C GLU A 54 -2.88 -4.22 -4.35
N GLU A 55 -2.39 -3.01 -4.08
CA GLU A 55 -2.74 -2.26 -2.85
C GLU A 55 -4.25 -1.94 -2.75
N MET A 56 -4.92 -1.69 -3.88
CA MET A 56 -6.39 -1.57 -3.91
C MET A 56 -7.10 -2.90 -3.59
N LEU A 57 -6.51 -4.03 -3.99
CA LEU A 57 -6.98 -5.36 -3.60
C LEU A 57 -6.77 -5.56 -2.09
N HIS A 58 -5.61 -5.23 -1.55
CA HIS A 58 -5.30 -5.35 -0.13
C HIS A 58 -6.28 -4.57 0.73
N LEU A 59 -6.57 -3.31 0.35
CA LEU A 59 -7.58 -2.49 1.01
C LEU A 59 -8.96 -3.17 1.02
N SER A 60 -9.33 -3.80 -0.09
CA SER A 60 -10.59 -4.53 -0.22
C SER A 60 -10.61 -5.78 0.66
N LEU A 61 -9.51 -6.54 0.72
CA LEU A 61 -9.37 -7.73 1.56
C LEU A 61 -9.39 -7.39 3.05
N ALA A 62 -8.68 -6.33 3.48
CA ALA A 62 -8.73 -5.80 4.84
C ALA A 62 -10.15 -5.35 5.23
N GLY A 63 -10.86 -4.70 4.29
CA GLY A 63 -12.27 -4.36 4.45
C GLY A 63 -13.18 -5.59 4.60
N ASN A 64 -12.96 -6.63 3.80
CA ASN A 64 -13.71 -7.89 3.88
C ASN A 64 -13.46 -8.60 5.22
N LEU A 65 -12.22 -8.64 5.71
CA LEU A 65 -11.89 -9.17 7.05
C LEU A 65 -12.65 -8.42 8.15
N LEU A 66 -12.66 -7.08 8.09
CA LEU A 66 -13.38 -6.24 9.06
C LEU A 66 -14.88 -6.50 9.02
N SER A 67 -15.45 -6.54 7.81
CA SER A 67 -16.86 -6.80 7.60
C SER A 67 -17.26 -8.20 8.10
N ALA A 68 -16.44 -9.22 7.84
CA ALA A 68 -16.71 -10.61 8.20
C ALA A 68 -16.83 -10.83 9.71
N ILE A 69 -16.08 -10.07 10.52
CA ILE A 69 -16.22 -10.12 11.99
C ILE A 69 -17.38 -9.25 12.52
N GLY A 70 -18.19 -8.65 11.64
CA GLY A 70 -19.30 -7.77 12.01
C GLY A 70 -18.90 -6.31 12.24
N GLY A 71 -17.65 -5.94 11.92
CA GLY A 71 -17.20 -4.55 11.91
C GLY A 71 -17.77 -3.77 10.73
N LYS A 72 -17.71 -2.44 10.81
CA LYS A 72 -18.20 -1.55 9.76
C LYS A 72 -17.03 -0.92 9.00
N THR A 73 -16.91 -1.22 7.71
CA THR A 73 -15.99 -0.53 6.82
C THR A 73 -16.44 0.93 6.64
N CYS A 74 -15.64 1.88 7.10
CA CYS A 74 -15.91 3.30 6.91
C CYS A 74 -14.62 4.08 6.69
N PHE A 75 -14.68 5.10 5.83
CA PHE A 75 -13.65 6.14 5.76
C PHE A 75 -14.19 7.42 6.39
N THR A 76 -13.44 7.97 7.33
CA THR A 76 -13.71 9.21 8.05
C THR A 76 -12.50 10.13 7.94
N ALA A 77 -12.61 11.37 8.42
CA ALA A 77 -11.50 12.31 8.38
C ALA A 77 -10.26 11.80 9.14
N GLU A 78 -10.45 10.91 10.10
CA GLU A 78 -9.42 10.34 10.96
C GLU A 78 -8.63 9.20 10.30
N ASN A 79 -9.20 8.50 9.31
CA ASN A 79 -8.57 7.34 8.66
C ASN A 79 -8.30 7.54 7.15
N ILE A 80 -8.57 8.72 6.62
CA ILE A 80 -8.09 9.13 5.31
C ILE A 80 -6.66 9.67 5.51
N PRO A 81 -5.64 9.11 4.82
CA PRO A 81 -4.27 9.53 5.00
C PRO A 81 -4.06 10.97 4.52
N SER A 82 -3.33 11.76 5.29
CA SER A 82 -2.81 13.07 4.87
C SER A 82 -1.30 13.01 4.67
N PHE A 83 -0.81 13.75 3.67
CA PHE A 83 0.60 13.75 3.29
C PHE A 83 1.25 15.13 3.56
N PRO A 84 2.53 15.19 3.96
CA PRO A 84 3.43 14.06 4.20
C PRO A 84 2.97 13.17 5.37
N LEU A 85 3.14 11.86 5.18
CA LEU A 85 2.76 10.81 6.11
C LEU A 85 4.02 10.26 6.76
N THR A 86 3.96 9.91 8.03
CA THR A 86 5.03 9.26 8.77
C THR A 86 4.56 7.89 9.20
N LEU A 87 5.25 6.85 8.74
CA LEU A 87 4.97 5.48 9.13
C LEU A 87 5.88 5.08 10.28
N LYS A 88 5.30 4.79 11.45
CA LYS A 88 6.01 4.35 12.65
C LYS A 88 5.71 2.87 12.90
N PHE A 89 6.74 2.04 12.79
CA PHE A 89 6.64 0.62 13.09
C PHE A 89 7.24 0.37 14.47
N GLU A 90 6.42 -0.10 15.40
CA GLU A 90 6.83 -0.42 16.76
C GLU A 90 7.46 -1.83 16.80
N GLY A 91 8.78 -1.89 16.82
CA GLY A 91 9.51 -3.16 16.85
C GLY A 91 9.67 -3.73 18.26
N LYS A 92 9.52 -5.05 18.41
CA LYS A 92 10.09 -5.74 19.59
C LYS A 92 11.61 -5.78 19.44
N ARG A 93 12.33 -5.28 20.47
CA ARG A 93 13.81 -5.23 20.62
C ARG A 93 14.55 -4.02 20.01
N PHE A 94 14.11 -2.79 20.30
CA PHE A 94 14.88 -1.56 20.03
C PHE A 94 15.19 -1.28 18.54
N LYS A 95 14.29 -1.68 17.65
CA LYS A 95 14.34 -1.28 16.26
C LYS A 95 12.99 -0.63 15.97
N ASP A 96 12.88 0.65 16.19
CA ASP A 96 11.75 1.43 15.68
C ASP A 96 12.12 1.88 14.27
N ARG A 97 11.17 1.80 13.35
CA ARG A 97 11.35 2.33 11.99
C ARG A 97 10.40 3.50 11.81
N GLU A 98 10.96 4.65 11.46
CA GLU A 98 10.23 5.86 11.15
C GLU A 98 10.83 6.51 9.92
N PHE A 99 9.97 6.80 8.94
CA PHE A 99 10.32 7.56 7.75
C PHE A 99 9.11 8.34 7.24
N GLU A 100 9.39 9.42 6.53
CA GLU A 100 8.39 10.25 5.87
C GLU A 100 8.10 9.72 4.45
N ALA A 101 6.82 9.59 4.13
CA ALA A 101 6.30 9.29 2.81
C ALA A 101 5.54 10.51 2.28
N SER A 102 6.02 11.04 1.17
CA SER A 102 5.54 12.27 0.55
C SER A 102 4.92 11.98 -0.81
N LEU A 103 3.84 12.69 -1.16
CA LEU A 103 3.31 12.70 -2.52
C LEU A 103 4.31 13.44 -3.41
N ALA A 104 5.09 12.69 -4.20
CA ALA A 104 6.21 13.18 -4.98
C ALA A 104 6.23 12.53 -6.38
N PRO A 105 6.85 13.18 -7.39
CA PRO A 105 6.99 12.60 -8.72
C PRO A 105 7.90 11.36 -8.70
N PHE A 106 7.86 10.58 -9.77
CA PHE A 106 8.75 9.45 -10.00
C PHE A 106 10.22 9.91 -9.96
N SER A 107 10.92 9.56 -8.89
CA SER A 107 12.32 9.90 -8.64
C SER A 107 13.02 8.75 -7.91
N PRO A 108 14.37 8.73 -7.85
CA PRO A 108 15.07 7.74 -7.05
C PRO A 108 14.59 7.73 -5.59
N GLU A 109 14.39 8.90 -5.00
CA GLU A 109 13.97 9.07 -3.61
C GLU A 109 12.56 8.50 -3.36
N SER A 110 11.62 8.70 -4.29
CA SER A 110 10.29 8.09 -4.17
C SER A 110 10.36 6.57 -4.22
N ILE A 111 11.18 6.00 -5.12
CA ILE A 111 11.34 4.54 -5.21
C ILE A 111 12.03 3.97 -3.97
N ASP A 112 12.98 4.69 -3.37
CA ASP A 112 13.60 4.31 -2.10
C ASP A 112 12.59 4.28 -0.96
N VAL A 113 11.69 5.27 -0.88
CA VAL A 113 10.59 5.28 0.09
C VAL A 113 9.64 4.10 -0.14
N PHE A 114 9.28 3.79 -1.38
CA PHE A 114 8.39 2.65 -1.68
C PHE A 114 9.05 1.31 -1.30
N THR A 115 10.35 1.16 -1.59
CA THR A 115 11.15 0.01 -1.15
C THR A 115 11.29 -0.06 0.38
N GLU A 116 11.21 1.08 1.07
CA GLU A 116 11.17 1.13 2.53
C GLU A 116 9.82 0.62 3.05
N ILE A 117 8.70 1.05 2.47
CA ILE A 117 7.34 0.63 2.85
C ILE A 117 7.24 -0.91 2.80
N GLU A 118 7.57 -1.50 1.65
CA GLU A 118 7.39 -2.94 1.39
C GLU A 118 8.49 -3.85 1.95
N LEU A 119 9.36 -3.33 2.82
CA LEU A 119 10.50 -4.10 3.30
C LEU A 119 10.08 -5.40 4.00
N PRO A 120 10.63 -6.56 3.60
CA PRO A 120 10.32 -7.83 4.25
C PRO A 120 10.82 -7.91 5.70
N GLU A 121 10.09 -8.69 6.51
CA GLU A 121 10.49 -8.96 7.90
C GLU A 121 11.92 -9.52 8.02
N GLY A 122 12.70 -8.96 8.96
CA GLY A 122 14.06 -9.44 9.27
C GLY A 122 15.17 -8.86 8.38
N TRP A 123 14.86 -7.90 7.50
CA TRP A 123 15.80 -7.31 6.56
C TRP A 123 16.09 -5.81 6.83
N ARG A 124 16.71 -5.38 7.95
CA ARG A 124 17.39 -4.04 8.01
C ARG A 124 18.28 -3.73 9.22
N GLU A 125 19.15 -2.74 8.98
CA GLU A 125 19.77 -1.77 9.92
C GLU A 125 19.93 -0.39 9.23
N ARG A 126 19.03 0.58 9.47
CA ARG A 126 19.28 2.05 9.30
C ARG A 126 18.34 2.88 10.21
N PRO A 127 18.75 4.08 10.67
CA PRO A 127 17.99 4.87 11.64
C PRO A 127 17.11 5.98 11.02
N MET A 128 16.21 6.47 11.87
CA MET A 128 15.03 7.31 11.67
C MET A 128 15.28 8.72 11.12
N LEU A 129 14.26 9.29 10.46
CA LEU A 129 14.10 10.72 10.11
C LEU A 129 12.72 11.21 10.61
N GLU A 130 12.61 12.47 11.02
CA GLU A 130 11.39 13.04 11.64
C GLU A 130 10.42 13.75 10.67
N ALA A 131 9.12 13.60 10.99
CA ALA A 131 7.97 14.55 10.95
C ALA A 131 6.89 14.48 9.82
N GLY A 132 5.61 14.26 10.23
CA GLY A 132 4.37 14.22 9.42
C GLY A 132 3.14 13.73 10.23
N GLN A 133 2.00 13.42 9.60
CA GLN A 133 0.90 12.68 10.29
C GLN A 133 1.41 11.26 10.61
N GLU A 134 1.18 10.76 11.81
CA GLU A 134 1.74 9.47 12.24
C GLU A 134 0.70 8.36 12.13
N ILE A 135 1.08 7.25 11.50
CA ILE A 135 0.36 5.98 11.62
C ILE A 135 1.26 5.03 12.41
N GLU A 136 0.77 4.60 13.58
CA GLU A 136 1.37 3.54 14.37
C GLU A 136 0.93 2.19 13.80
N VAL A 137 1.90 1.40 13.36
CA VAL A 137 1.68 0.04 12.86
C VAL A 137 2.09 -0.95 13.96
N PRO A 138 1.15 -1.74 14.51
CA PRO A 138 1.49 -2.79 15.46
C PRO A 138 2.37 -3.85 14.80
N GLY A 139 3.65 -3.91 15.16
CA GLY A 139 4.61 -4.84 14.57
C GLY A 139 5.72 -4.12 13.78
N TYR A 140 6.70 -4.91 13.33
CA TYR A 140 7.92 -4.37 12.72
C TYR A 140 7.81 -4.16 11.20
N THR A 141 6.89 -4.86 10.54
CA THR A 141 6.57 -4.74 9.11
C THR A 141 5.05 -4.89 8.90
N ILE A 142 4.56 -4.64 7.68
CA ILE A 142 3.14 -4.79 7.35
C ILE A 142 2.74 -6.27 7.46
N GLY A 143 3.58 -7.18 6.96
CA GLY A 143 3.43 -8.63 7.12
C GLY A 143 3.38 -9.07 8.59
N GLY A 144 4.29 -8.54 9.42
CA GLY A 144 4.28 -8.82 10.86
C GLY A 144 2.99 -8.35 11.56
N PHE A 145 2.39 -7.25 11.08
CA PHE A 145 1.10 -6.78 11.58
C PHE A 145 -0.05 -7.73 11.21
N TYR A 146 -0.09 -8.17 9.95
CA TYR A 146 -1.07 -9.15 9.50
C TYR A 146 -0.90 -10.52 10.17
N ASP A 147 0.32 -10.92 10.53
CA ASP A 147 0.57 -12.13 11.33
C ASP A 147 -0.05 -12.04 12.74
N GLU A 148 -0.03 -10.86 13.38
CA GLU A 148 -0.72 -10.62 14.66
C GLU A 148 -2.25 -10.74 14.48
N ILE A 149 -2.79 -10.19 13.39
CA ILE A 149 -4.22 -10.31 13.04
C ILE A 149 -4.61 -11.78 12.84
N ALA A 150 -3.84 -12.55 12.06
CA ALA A 150 -4.06 -13.97 11.81
C ALA A 150 -4.06 -14.80 13.10
N ARG A 151 -3.10 -14.53 14.00
CA ARG A 151 -3.05 -15.19 15.31
C ARG A 151 -4.23 -14.82 16.20
N LYS A 152 -4.64 -13.56 16.21
CA LYS A 152 -5.81 -13.12 16.99
C LYS A 152 -7.08 -13.78 16.47
N LEU A 153 -7.32 -13.80 15.16
CA LEU A 153 -8.44 -14.52 14.54
C LEU A 153 -8.45 -16.01 14.92
N SER A 154 -7.31 -16.68 14.79
CA SER A 154 -7.17 -18.10 15.15
C SER A 154 -7.49 -18.35 16.62
N HIS A 155 -7.00 -17.49 17.52
CA HIS A 155 -7.28 -17.58 18.95
C HIS A 155 -8.78 -17.40 19.28
N LEU A 156 -9.43 -16.42 18.65
CA LEU A 156 -10.86 -16.18 18.85
C LEU A 156 -11.71 -17.34 18.33
N CYS A 157 -11.37 -17.90 17.16
CA CYS A 157 -12.07 -19.06 16.61
C CYS A 157 -11.92 -20.29 17.51
N ALA A 158 -10.72 -20.53 18.05
CA ALA A 158 -10.48 -21.62 18.99
C ALA A 158 -11.25 -21.46 20.32
N THR A 159 -11.45 -20.22 20.77
CA THR A 159 -12.07 -19.92 22.07
C THR A 159 -13.59 -19.84 21.99
N TYR A 160 -14.13 -19.25 20.93
CA TYR A 160 -15.55 -18.90 20.80
C TYR A 160 -16.27 -19.60 19.64
N GLY A 161 -15.54 -20.25 18.74
CA GLY A 161 -16.05 -20.88 17.53
C GLY A 161 -16.22 -19.90 16.37
N GLU A 162 -15.96 -20.37 15.15
CA GLU A 162 -16.03 -19.57 13.93
C GLU A 162 -17.37 -18.84 13.72
N PRO A 163 -18.56 -19.46 13.95
CA PRO A 163 -19.83 -18.76 13.75
C PRO A 163 -20.04 -17.55 14.67
N ALA A 164 -19.36 -17.52 15.83
CA ALA A 164 -19.43 -16.39 16.74
C ALA A 164 -18.46 -15.26 16.33
N VAL A 165 -17.31 -15.63 15.77
CA VAL A 165 -16.29 -14.68 15.30
C VAL A 165 -16.71 -14.06 13.98
N PHE A 166 -17.04 -14.88 12.98
CA PHE A 166 -17.45 -14.47 11.64
C PHE A 166 -18.97 -14.24 11.58
N SER A 167 -19.43 -13.27 12.36
CA SER A 167 -20.85 -12.93 12.50
C SER A 167 -21.33 -11.83 11.55
N GLY A 168 -20.48 -11.37 10.64
CA GLY A 168 -20.76 -10.30 9.69
C GLY A 168 -21.66 -10.71 8.54
N ASP A 169 -22.24 -9.72 7.86
CA ASP A 169 -23.06 -9.94 6.66
C ASP A 169 -22.16 -10.03 5.42
N PRO A 170 -22.12 -11.16 4.68
CA PRO A 170 -21.35 -11.29 3.46
C PRO A 170 -21.70 -10.28 2.36
N GLU A 171 -22.92 -9.72 2.36
CA GLU A 171 -23.34 -8.70 1.37
C GLU A 171 -22.61 -7.36 1.54
N HIS A 172 -21.95 -7.15 2.69
CA HIS A 172 -21.11 -5.98 2.92
C HIS A 172 -19.66 -6.18 2.45
N GLN A 173 -19.34 -7.33 1.85
CA GLN A 173 -18.00 -7.62 1.34
C GLN A 173 -17.89 -7.35 -0.16
N LEU A 174 -16.71 -6.92 -0.58
CA LEU A 174 -16.37 -6.69 -1.98
C LEU A 174 -15.95 -8.01 -2.64
N GLY A 175 -16.78 -8.49 -3.56
CA GLY A 175 -16.47 -9.61 -4.44
C GLY A 175 -15.91 -9.19 -5.80
N LEU A 176 -15.67 -10.17 -6.67
CA LEU A 176 -15.05 -10.00 -7.99
C LEU A 176 -15.74 -8.97 -8.90
N ASN A 177 -17.06 -8.75 -8.74
CA ASN A 177 -17.81 -7.78 -9.53
C ASN A 177 -17.26 -6.35 -9.44
N TYR A 178 -16.53 -6.04 -8.36
CA TYR A 178 -16.02 -4.70 -8.06
C TYR A 178 -14.50 -4.56 -8.28
N TYR A 179 -13.79 -5.63 -8.68
CA TYR A 179 -12.34 -5.60 -8.90
C TYR A 179 -11.99 -6.10 -10.30
N TRP A 180 -11.38 -5.23 -11.10
CA TRP A 180 -11.07 -5.50 -12.50
C TRP A 180 -9.58 -5.21 -12.76
N GLY A 181 -8.77 -6.27 -12.79
CA GLY A 181 -7.37 -6.25 -13.21
C GLY A 181 -6.35 -5.98 -12.10
N GLY A 182 -5.29 -6.80 -12.06
CA GLY A 182 -4.22 -6.81 -11.03
C GLY A 182 -3.80 -8.25 -10.71
N GLY A 183 -2.72 -8.42 -9.93
CA GLY A 183 -2.39 -9.70 -9.30
C GLY A 183 -3.49 -10.11 -8.31
N GLY A 184 -3.93 -11.37 -8.35
CA GLY A 184 -4.88 -11.93 -7.39
C GLY A 184 -6.37 -11.63 -7.67
N SER A 185 -7.22 -11.85 -6.65
CA SER A 185 -8.68 -11.61 -6.72
C SER A 185 -9.29 -11.40 -5.33
N PRO A 186 -10.38 -10.60 -5.19
CA PRO A 186 -11.06 -10.43 -3.92
C PRO A 186 -11.58 -11.77 -3.36
N ILE A 187 -11.37 -11.97 -2.06
CA ILE A 187 -11.82 -13.15 -1.33
C ILE A 187 -12.96 -12.75 -0.41
N ILE A 188 -14.09 -13.46 -0.52
CA ILE A 188 -15.17 -13.36 0.46
C ILE A 188 -14.77 -14.18 1.68
N VAL A 189 -14.65 -13.51 2.83
CA VAL A 189 -14.26 -14.08 4.10
C VAL A 189 -15.50 -14.54 4.85
N LYS A 190 -15.61 -15.85 5.08
CA LYS A 190 -16.77 -16.50 5.73
C LYS A 190 -16.38 -17.40 6.90
N ASP A 191 -15.11 -17.73 7.01
CA ASP A 191 -14.53 -18.70 7.94
C ASP A 191 -13.04 -18.37 8.17
N LEU A 192 -12.41 -19.09 9.10
CA LEU A 192 -11.00 -18.86 9.41
C LEU A 192 -10.09 -19.16 8.20
N GLU A 193 -10.43 -20.18 7.40
CA GLU A 193 -9.67 -20.57 6.22
C GLU A 193 -9.61 -19.43 5.18
N SER A 194 -10.77 -18.89 4.80
CA SER A 194 -10.86 -17.76 3.86
C SER A 194 -10.23 -16.48 4.41
N ALA A 195 -10.31 -16.25 5.73
CA ALA A 195 -9.63 -15.13 6.37
C ALA A 195 -8.11 -15.24 6.29
N LEU A 196 -7.55 -16.41 6.61
CA LEU A 196 -6.12 -16.67 6.53
C LEU A 196 -5.62 -16.61 5.09
N LYS A 197 -6.42 -17.09 4.12
CA LYS A 197 -6.10 -16.95 2.70
C LYS A 197 -6.05 -15.47 2.27
N ALA A 198 -7.02 -14.65 2.68
CA ALA A 198 -7.00 -13.22 2.39
C ALA A 198 -5.75 -12.52 2.96
N ILE A 199 -5.38 -12.86 4.20
CA ILE A 199 -4.16 -12.36 4.82
C ILE A 199 -2.91 -12.81 4.06
N GLN A 200 -2.83 -14.09 3.68
CA GLN A 200 -1.68 -14.63 2.95
C GLN A 200 -1.45 -13.90 1.62
N VAL A 201 -2.52 -13.58 0.88
CA VAL A 201 -2.42 -12.81 -0.37
C VAL A 201 -1.79 -11.44 -0.12
N ILE A 202 -2.28 -10.71 0.89
CA ILE A 202 -1.77 -9.37 1.24
C ILE A 202 -0.27 -9.44 1.58
N VAL A 203 0.11 -10.37 2.45
CA VAL A 203 1.51 -10.50 2.90
C VAL A 203 2.43 -10.91 1.75
N THR A 204 1.99 -11.86 0.92
CA THR A 204 2.84 -12.43 -0.12
C THR A 204 3.00 -11.50 -1.31
N GLN A 205 1.96 -10.77 -1.73
CA GLN A 205 2.09 -9.75 -2.77
C GLN A 205 2.99 -8.59 -2.31
N GLY A 206 2.84 -8.12 -1.06
CA GLY A 206 3.65 -7.04 -0.50
C GLY A 206 5.13 -7.42 -0.28
N GLU A 207 5.39 -8.30 0.69
CA GLU A 207 6.74 -8.61 1.17
C GLU A 207 7.38 -9.83 0.47
N GLY A 208 6.58 -10.64 -0.23
CA GLY A 208 6.99 -11.94 -0.75
C GLY A 208 7.00 -13.04 0.31
N ILE A 209 7.23 -14.29 -0.13
CA ILE A 209 7.46 -15.41 0.80
C ILE A 209 8.86 -15.24 1.41
N ARG A 210 9.02 -15.55 2.71
CA ARG A 210 10.32 -15.47 3.41
C ARG A 210 11.42 -16.16 2.60
N HIS A 211 12.34 -15.34 2.05
CA HIS A 211 13.50 -15.74 1.23
C HIS A 211 13.23 -16.06 -0.25
N GLU A 212 12.10 -15.65 -0.80
CA GLU A 212 11.78 -15.79 -2.22
C GLU A 212 11.54 -14.43 -2.86
N VAL A 213 11.70 -14.36 -4.19
CA VAL A 213 11.49 -13.15 -4.99
C VAL A 213 10.04 -13.04 -5.48
N TYR A 214 9.41 -14.19 -5.68
CA TYR A 214 8.09 -14.32 -6.30
C TYR A 214 7.00 -14.44 -5.24
N ASP A 215 5.81 -13.99 -5.60
CA ASP A 215 4.58 -14.26 -4.88
C ASP A 215 4.03 -15.67 -5.21
N ASP A 216 3.09 -16.14 -4.40
CA ASP A 216 2.39 -17.42 -4.58
C ASP A 216 1.04 -17.27 -5.27
N ASP A 217 0.73 -16.11 -5.85
CA ASP A 217 -0.55 -15.84 -6.51
C ASP A 217 -0.88 -16.85 -7.61
N HIS A 218 0.14 -17.33 -8.31
CA HIS A 218 -0.02 -18.35 -9.35
C HIS A 218 -0.65 -19.65 -8.79
N ASP A 219 -0.30 -20.03 -7.56
CA ASP A 219 -0.83 -21.22 -6.88
C ASP A 219 -2.31 -21.04 -6.49
N TYR A 220 -2.75 -19.80 -6.28
CA TYR A 220 -4.08 -19.49 -5.77
C TYR A 220 -5.08 -19.01 -6.84
N PHE A 221 -4.59 -18.39 -7.91
CA PHE A 221 -5.41 -17.64 -8.86
C PHE A 221 -5.17 -17.98 -10.33
N ASP A 222 -4.34 -18.98 -10.65
CA ASP A 222 -4.01 -19.39 -12.04
C ASP A 222 -3.48 -18.20 -12.88
N GLN A 223 -2.61 -17.40 -12.27
CA GLN A 223 -1.96 -16.23 -12.86
C GLN A 223 -0.46 -16.49 -13.11
N PRO A 224 0.20 -15.72 -13.99
CA PRO A 224 1.65 -15.81 -14.11
C PRO A 224 2.35 -15.49 -12.78
N GLU A 225 3.43 -16.20 -12.48
CA GLU A 225 4.33 -15.87 -11.37
C GLU A 225 4.70 -14.40 -11.43
N GLN A 226 4.48 -13.72 -10.30
CA GLN A 226 4.70 -12.31 -10.17
C GLN A 226 5.71 -12.06 -9.06
N VAL A 227 6.46 -10.98 -9.19
CA VAL A 227 7.49 -10.59 -8.22
C VAL A 227 6.80 -9.78 -7.12
N ALA A 228 7.12 -9.99 -5.85
CA ALA A 228 6.50 -9.21 -4.77
C ALA A 228 6.90 -7.73 -4.83
N HIS A 229 6.12 -6.84 -4.19
CA HIS A 229 6.23 -5.38 -4.35
C HIS A 229 7.62 -4.85 -4.04
N PHE A 230 8.21 -5.30 -2.93
CA PHE A 230 9.58 -4.95 -2.57
C PHE A 230 10.57 -5.15 -3.72
N PHE A 231 10.51 -6.33 -4.35
CA PHE A 231 11.42 -6.69 -5.42
C PHE A 231 11.09 -5.93 -6.70
N ARG A 232 9.81 -5.70 -7.02
CA ARG A 232 9.40 -4.86 -8.15
C ARG A 232 9.94 -3.43 -8.04
N PHE A 233 9.92 -2.82 -6.85
CA PHE A 233 10.55 -1.51 -6.65
C PHE A 233 12.07 -1.58 -6.80
N ARG A 234 12.71 -2.66 -6.34
CA ARG A 234 14.14 -2.90 -6.62
C ARG A 234 14.43 -3.06 -8.11
N GLU A 235 13.55 -3.68 -8.90
CA GLU A 235 13.73 -3.75 -10.36
C GLU A 235 13.86 -2.35 -10.97
N ILE A 236 13.06 -1.39 -10.51
CA ILE A 236 13.16 0.02 -10.93
C ILE A 236 14.48 0.63 -10.47
N GLN A 237 14.90 0.42 -9.21
CA GLN A 237 16.17 0.95 -8.69
C GLN A 237 17.38 0.50 -9.52
N PHE A 238 17.35 -0.74 -10.02
CA PHE A 238 18.43 -1.32 -10.82
C PHE A 238 18.20 -1.24 -12.33
N GLY A 239 17.03 -0.77 -12.80
CA GLY A 239 16.63 -0.77 -14.20
C GLY A 239 16.67 -2.16 -14.84
N ARG A 240 16.26 -3.19 -14.09
CA ARG A 240 16.42 -4.60 -14.50
C ARG A 240 15.47 -5.53 -13.77
N HIS A 241 14.91 -6.51 -14.48
CA HIS A 241 14.03 -7.52 -13.91
C HIS A 241 14.77 -8.62 -13.13
N TYR A 242 14.14 -9.12 -12.07
CA TYR A 242 14.53 -10.40 -11.48
C TYR A 242 14.17 -11.55 -12.43
N GLN A 243 14.89 -12.65 -12.29
CA GLN A 243 14.59 -13.90 -12.98
C GLN A 243 14.67 -15.09 -12.02
N SER A 244 14.07 -16.21 -12.41
CA SER A 244 14.08 -17.44 -11.61
C SER A 244 15.51 -17.83 -11.21
N GLY A 245 15.69 -18.12 -9.92
CA GLY A 245 16.99 -18.44 -9.33
C GLY A 245 17.83 -17.24 -8.87
N ASP A 246 17.36 -16.01 -9.06
CA ASP A 246 18.02 -14.84 -8.48
C ASP A 246 18.07 -14.90 -6.96
N ASN A 247 19.15 -14.40 -6.39
CA ASN A 247 19.27 -14.27 -4.95
C ASN A 247 18.49 -13.02 -4.48
N PRO A 248 17.46 -13.16 -3.63
CA PRO A 248 16.67 -12.03 -3.13
C PRO A 248 17.48 -10.89 -2.50
N ARG A 249 18.67 -11.19 -1.95
CA ARG A 249 19.56 -10.21 -1.29
C ARG A 249 20.56 -9.55 -2.24
N LYS A 250 20.54 -9.87 -3.54
CA LYS A 250 21.44 -9.30 -4.55
C LYS A 250 20.64 -8.47 -5.56
N PRO A 251 21.31 -7.65 -6.38
CA PRO A 251 20.67 -7.01 -7.52
C PRO A 251 20.10 -8.05 -8.52
N PRO A 252 19.00 -7.72 -9.22
CA PRO A 252 18.40 -8.58 -10.25
C PRO A 252 19.39 -8.87 -11.39
N THR A 253 19.29 -10.05 -12.01
CA THR A 253 20.18 -10.45 -13.11
C THR A 253 19.50 -10.63 -14.47
N GLY A 254 18.18 -10.47 -14.55
CA GLY A 254 17.38 -10.62 -15.76
C GLY A 254 17.54 -9.47 -16.77
N SER A 255 16.52 -9.28 -17.61
CA SER A 255 16.53 -8.28 -18.69
C SER A 255 16.54 -6.86 -18.15
N ALA A 256 17.38 -6.01 -18.75
CA ALA A 256 17.45 -4.59 -18.44
C ALA A 256 16.31 -3.80 -19.11
N PHE A 257 15.87 -2.72 -18.47
CA PHE A 257 14.93 -1.75 -19.02
C PHE A 257 15.35 -0.32 -18.70
N GLU A 258 14.85 0.63 -19.49
CA GLU A 258 15.19 2.05 -19.33
C GLU A 258 14.44 2.68 -18.16
N VAL A 259 15.19 3.42 -17.33
CA VAL A 259 14.66 4.27 -16.27
C VAL A 259 15.30 5.65 -16.40
N ASP A 260 14.49 6.63 -16.80
CA ASP A 260 14.87 8.04 -16.93
C ASP A 260 14.00 8.90 -16.01
N TYR A 261 14.57 9.29 -14.86
CA TYR A 261 13.91 10.15 -13.88
C TYR A 261 13.72 11.60 -14.36
N GLY A 262 14.30 11.99 -15.50
CA GLY A 262 14.06 13.29 -16.15
C GLY A 262 12.78 13.33 -17.00
N GLU A 263 12.20 12.17 -17.31
CA GLU A 263 11.01 12.05 -18.17
C GLU A 263 9.69 12.07 -17.37
N VAL A 264 9.59 13.05 -16.48
CA VAL A 264 8.45 13.29 -15.60
C VAL A 264 7.91 14.71 -15.75
N TYR A 265 6.64 14.92 -15.42
CA TYR A 265 6.06 16.24 -15.23
C TYR A 265 6.59 16.87 -13.93
N PRO A 266 6.77 18.20 -13.88
CA PRO A 266 7.17 18.87 -12.66
C PRO A 266 6.00 18.86 -11.65
N ILE A 267 6.09 17.98 -10.65
CA ILE A 267 5.16 17.94 -9.52
C ILE A 267 5.87 18.50 -8.29
N LYS A 268 5.26 19.49 -7.64
CA LYS A 268 5.72 19.97 -6.34
C LYS A 268 5.20 19.03 -5.25
N ALA A 269 6.11 18.46 -4.47
CA ALA A 269 5.76 17.49 -3.44
C ALA A 269 4.77 18.06 -2.41
N ASN A 270 3.82 17.23 -1.98
CA ASN A 270 2.78 17.53 -0.99
C ASN A 270 2.08 18.88 -1.21
N LEU A 271 1.83 19.27 -2.47
CA LEU A 271 1.23 20.57 -2.78
C LEU A 271 -0.18 20.69 -2.16
N ARG A 272 -0.25 21.22 -0.95
CA ARG A 272 -1.49 21.71 -0.37
C ARG A 272 -1.79 23.04 -1.05
N ARG A 273 -3.02 23.22 -1.55
CA ARG A 273 -3.49 24.54 -2.00
C ARG A 273 -3.33 25.47 -0.81
N LEU A 274 -2.28 26.29 -0.79
CA LEU A 274 -2.23 27.46 0.07
C LEU A 274 -3.55 28.19 -0.21
N ILE A 275 -4.35 28.42 0.83
CA ILE A 275 -5.32 29.51 0.82
C ILE A 275 -4.48 30.79 0.84
N THR A 276 -3.70 31.02 -0.22
CA THR A 276 -3.15 32.31 -0.54
C THR A 276 -4.34 33.09 -1.09
N PRO A 277 -4.78 34.19 -0.45
CA PRO A 277 -5.70 35.10 -1.13
C PRO A 277 -5.07 35.50 -2.48
N PRO A 278 -5.87 35.67 -3.54
CA PRO A 278 -5.33 35.81 -4.88
C PRO A 278 -4.56 37.12 -5.02
N THR A 279 -3.24 37.06 -4.86
CA THR A 279 -2.33 38.12 -5.31
C THR A 279 -1.43 37.55 -6.40
N LEU A 280 -2.03 37.30 -7.57
CA LEU A 280 -1.28 37.09 -8.80
C LEU A 280 -1.03 38.46 -9.47
N PRO A 281 0.23 38.84 -9.77
CA PRO A 281 0.56 40.15 -10.37
C PRO A 281 0.17 40.30 -11.85
N TRP A 282 -0.26 39.23 -12.52
CA TRP A 282 -0.37 39.19 -13.98
C TRP A 282 -1.66 39.80 -14.58
N ARG A 283 -2.50 40.47 -13.77
CA ARG A 283 -3.73 41.12 -14.27
C ARG A 283 -3.56 42.53 -14.85
N HIS A 284 -2.35 43.09 -14.89
CA HIS A 284 -2.12 44.47 -15.37
C HIS A 284 -1.61 44.63 -16.81
N SER A 285 -1.66 43.59 -17.66
CA SER A 285 -1.13 43.70 -19.05
C SER A 285 -2.12 43.37 -20.17
N MET A 286 -3.43 43.26 -19.92
CA MET A 286 -4.43 43.03 -20.99
C MET A 286 -5.68 43.93 -20.86
N MET A 287 -5.52 45.19 -20.43
CA MET A 287 -6.61 46.17 -20.43
C MET A 287 -6.16 47.58 -20.88
N SER A 288 -5.23 47.66 -21.83
CA SER A 288 -4.77 48.96 -22.38
C SER A 288 -4.82 49.04 -23.91
N SER A 289 -5.71 48.32 -24.58
CA SER A 289 -5.78 48.36 -26.06
C SER A 289 -7.18 48.25 -26.67
N ILE A 290 -8.25 48.65 -25.95
CA ILE A 290 -9.62 48.66 -26.52
C ILE A 290 -10.30 50.05 -26.53
N ASP A 291 -9.70 51.10 -25.97
CA ASP A 291 -10.30 52.46 -25.99
C ASP A 291 -9.67 53.42 -27.01
N SER A 292 -9.41 52.96 -28.23
CA SER A 292 -9.04 53.89 -29.32
C SER A 292 -9.39 53.40 -30.73
N ILE A 293 -10.66 53.07 -30.97
CA ILE A 293 -11.26 53.22 -32.31
C ILE A 293 -12.65 53.84 -32.17
N ARG A 294 -12.69 55.16 -32.30
CA ARG A 294 -13.79 55.89 -32.94
C ARG A 294 -13.42 56.12 -34.38
#